data_AF-A0A8X6NR21-F1
#
_entry.id   AF-A0A8X6NR21-F1
#
_cell.length_a   1.000
_cell.length_b   1.000
_cell.length_c   1.000
_cell.angle_alpha   90.00
_cell.angle_beta   90.00
_cell.angle_gamma   90.00
#
_symmetry.space_group_name_H-M   'P 1'
#
loop_
_entity.id
_entity.type
_entity.pdbx_description
1 polymer ?
#
loop_
_entity_poly.entity_id
_entity_poly.type
_entity_poly.pdbx_seq_one_letter_code
_entity_poly.pdbx_strand_id
1 'polypeptide(L)' 'MAEEVPQQELAKQKLYAKFKRTGSVEDDKKAMATATVITDCAKQVVDDFFASDQTRSVRRAAEMLGIKRTLLQRIMKDLE' A
#
# COMPACT_ATOMS: atom_id res chain seq x y z
N MET A 1 -28.37 11.26 -37.43
CA MET A 1 -28.35 12.39 -36.49
C MET A 1 -27.80 11.84 -35.19
N ALA A 2 -26.61 12.26 -34.77
CA ALA A 2 -26.04 11.81 -33.50
C ALA A 2 -26.71 12.62 -32.39
N GLU A 3 -27.57 11.97 -31.60
CA GLU A 3 -28.11 12.55 -30.37
C GLU A 3 -26.95 12.76 -29.39
N GLU A 4 -26.55 14.01 -29.20
CA GLU A 4 -25.60 14.39 -28.16
C GLU A 4 -26.31 14.23 -26.81
N VAL A 5 -26.14 13.07 -26.18
CA VAL A 5 -26.65 12.81 -24.84
C VAL A 5 -26.07 13.88 -23.90
N PRO A 6 -26.91 14.67 -23.21
CA PRO A 6 -26.44 15.76 -22.37
C PRO A 6 -25.51 15.22 -21.29
N GLN A 7 -24.38 15.89 -21.04
CA GLN A 7 -23.33 15.46 -20.11
C GLN A 7 -23.86 15.13 -18.69
N GLN A 8 -24.97 15.73 -18.30
CA GLN A 8 -25.67 15.46 -17.04
C GLN A 8 -26.29 14.05 -16.98
N GLU A 9 -26.76 13.51 -18.10
CA GLU A 9 -27.40 12.20 -18.16
C GLU A 9 -26.36 11.08 -18.10
N LEU A 10 -25.21 11.28 -18.75
CA LEU A 10 -24.04 10.41 -18.61
C LEU A 10 -23.51 10.35 -17.17
N ALA A 11 -23.53 11.47 -16.44
CA ALA A 11 -23.13 11.50 -15.04
C ALA A 11 -24.09 10.70 -14.14
N LYS A 12 -25.40 10.86 -14.36
CA LYS A 12 -26.44 10.10 -13.64
C LYS A 12 -26.35 8.59 -13.91
N GLN A 13 -26.12 8.20 -15.16
CA GLN A 13 -25.94 6.79 -15.53
C GLN A 13 -24.71 6.17 -14.85
N LYS A 14 -23.58 6.89 -14.79
CA LYS A 14 -22.37 6.44 -14.09
C LYS A 14 -22.58 6.32 -12.58
N LEU A 15 -23.23 7.29 -11.95
CA LEU A 15 -23.54 7.24 -10.52
C LEU A 15 -24.50 6.10 -10.19
N TYR A 16 -25.53 5.88 -11.01
CA TYR A 16 -26.48 4.78 -10.83
C TYR A 16 -25.80 3.42 -11.02
N ALA A 17 -24.92 3.27 -12.01
CA ALA A 17 -24.12 2.06 -12.19
C ALA A 17 -23.19 1.80 -11.01
N LYS A 18 -22.53 2.84 -10.48
CA LYS A 18 -21.71 2.75 -9.26
C LYS A 18 -22.57 2.29 -8.08
N PHE A 19 -23.71 2.93 -7.86
CA PHE A 19 -24.63 2.58 -6.78
C PHE A 19 -25.12 1.13 -6.89
N LYS A 20 -25.47 0.65 -8.09
CA LYS A 20 -25.85 -0.77 -8.30
C LYS A 20 -24.72 -1.74 -7.94
N ARG A 21 -23.46 -1.34 -8.11
CA ARG A 21 -22.29 -2.19 -7.82
C ARG A 21 -21.85 -2.13 -6.37
N THR A 22 -21.81 -0.94 -5.76
CA THR A 22 -21.21 -0.71 -4.44
C THR A 22 -22.22 -0.40 -3.34
N GLY A 23 -23.47 -0.11 -3.70
CA GLY A 23 -24.49 0.40 -2.78
C GLY A 23 -24.22 1.82 -2.27
N SER A 24 -23.16 2.48 -2.75
CA SER A 24 -22.75 3.81 -2.27
C SER A 24 -22.91 4.87 -3.35
N VAL A 25 -23.44 6.03 -2.92
CA VAL A 25 -23.50 7.27 -3.71
C VAL A 25 -22.35 8.21 -3.39
N GLU A 26 -21.49 7.87 -2.42
CA GLU A 26 -20.31 8.65 -2.10
C GLU A 26 -19.30 8.58 -3.25
N ASP A 27 -18.59 9.67 -3.48
CA ASP A 27 -17.46 9.70 -4.41
C ASP A 27 -16.35 8.73 -3.97
N ASP A 28 -15.57 8.26 -4.94
CA ASP A 28 -14.45 7.38 -4.63
C ASP A 28 -13.43 8.17 -3.80
N LYS A 29 -13.04 7.61 -2.64
CA LYS A 29 -12.00 8.20 -1.81
C LYS A 29 -10.74 8.37 -2.68
N LYS A 30 -10.08 9.52 -2.56
CA LYS A 30 -8.79 9.78 -3.23
C LYS A 30 -7.89 8.57 -3.05
N ALA A 31 -7.32 8.10 -4.16
CA ALA A 31 -6.51 6.88 -4.20
C ALA A 31 -5.51 6.89 -3.04
N MET A 32 -5.68 5.95 -2.12
CA MET A 32 -4.77 5.78 -1.00
C MET A 32 -3.47 5.19 -1.54
N ALA A 33 -2.33 5.67 -1.07
CA ALA A 33 -1.03 5.14 -1.47
C ALA A 33 -1.00 3.62 -1.23
N THR A 34 -0.48 2.87 -2.20
CA THR A 34 -0.38 1.41 -2.11
C THR A 34 0.38 1.02 -0.85
N ALA A 35 -0.23 0.18 -0.03
CA ALA A 35 0.41 -0.32 1.18
C ALA A 35 1.61 -1.19 0.78
N THR A 36 2.78 -0.90 1.35
CA THR A 36 3.94 -1.79 1.24
C THR A 36 3.71 -2.98 2.16
N VAL A 37 3.48 -4.15 1.57
CA VAL A 37 3.34 -5.41 2.32
C VAL A 37 4.73 -5.91 2.69
N ILE A 38 4.96 -6.14 3.99
CA ILE A 38 6.16 -6.80 4.48
C ILE A 38 5.92 -8.31 4.34
N THR A 39 6.75 -8.98 3.53
CA THR A 39 6.68 -10.42 3.32
C THR A 39 7.36 -11.18 4.45
N ASP A 40 6.94 -12.42 4.70
CA ASP A 40 7.56 -13.28 5.72
C ASP A 40 9.04 -13.56 5.40
N CYS A 41 9.39 -13.65 4.12
CA CYS A 41 10.80 -13.75 3.68
C CYS A 41 11.62 -12.53 4.11
N ALA A 42 11.08 -11.30 4.01
CA ALA A 42 11.78 -10.11 4.46
C ALA A 42 11.96 -10.07 5.99
N LYS A 43 10.99 -10.59 6.73
CA LYS A 43 11.09 -10.75 8.19
C LYS A 43 12.21 -11.73 8.55
N GLN A 44 12.25 -12.87 7.89
CA GLN A 44 13.23 -13.93 8.13
C GLN A 44 14.65 -13.47 7.81
N VAL A 45 14.85 -12.75 6.71
CA VAL A 45 16.16 -12.16 6.36
C VAL A 45 16.63 -11.16 7.41
N VAL A 46 15.72 -10.35 7.96
CA VAL A 46 16.06 -9.38 9.02
C VAL A 46 16.38 -10.11 10.33
N ASP A 47 15.60 -11.12 10.68
CA ASP A 47 15.81 -11.94 11.88
C ASP A 47 17.15 -12.68 11.83
N ASP A 48 17.42 -13.40 10.74
CA ASP A 48 18.70 -14.10 10.51
C ASP A 48 19.89 -13.14 10.55
N PHE A 49 19.74 -11.94 9.98
CA PHE A 49 20.77 -10.92 9.97
C PHE A 49 21.13 -10.45 11.39
N PHE A 50 20.13 -10.12 12.22
CA PHE A 50 20.37 -9.67 13.59
C PHE A 50 20.70 -10.80 14.57
N ALA A 51 20.31 -12.04 14.27
CA ALA A 51 20.75 -13.23 15.01
C ALA A 51 22.26 -13.48 14.85
N SER A 52 22.81 -13.22 13.66
CA SER A 52 24.24 -13.39 13.38
C SER A 52 25.12 -12.22 13.86
N ASP A 53 24.57 -11.00 13.93
CA ASP A 53 25.36 -9.79 14.19
C ASP A 53 24.60 -8.80 15.10
N GLN A 54 24.38 -9.21 16.35
CA GLN A 54 23.51 -8.57 17.33
C GLN A 54 23.95 -7.15 17.76
N THR A 55 25.17 -6.73 17.40
CA THR A 55 25.74 -5.43 17.82
C THR A 55 25.64 -4.33 16.76
N ARG A 56 25.12 -4.63 15.57
CA ARG A 56 25.06 -3.63 14.48
C ARG A 56 23.92 -2.64 14.65
N SER A 57 24.22 -1.37 14.44
CA SER A 57 23.19 -0.34 14.36
C SER A 57 22.24 -0.56 13.17
N VAL A 58 20.96 -0.25 13.38
CA VAL A 58 19.89 -0.36 12.36
C VAL A 58 20.23 0.42 11.08
N ARG A 59 20.97 1.53 11.19
CA ARG A 59 21.43 2.29 10.03
C ARG A 59 22.36 1.47 9.14
N ARG A 60 23.34 0.79 9.74
CA ARG A 60 24.31 -0.03 9.00
C ARG A 60 23.68 -1.29 8.43
N ALA A 61 22.76 -1.91 9.18
CA ALA A 61 21.96 -3.03 8.69
C ALA A 61 21.14 -2.66 7.44
N ALA A 62 20.47 -1.50 7.46
CA ALA A 62 19.71 -0.99 6.31
C ALA A 62 20.58 -0.77 5.07
N GLU A 63 21.79 -0.21 5.25
CA GLU A 63 22.76 -0.02 4.17
C GLU A 63 23.21 -1.37 3.57
N MET A 64 23.45 -2.40 4.39
CA MET A 64 23.91 -3.71 3.90
C MET A 64 22.81 -4.53 3.24
N LEU A 65 21.59 -4.48 3.79
CA LEU A 65 20.43 -5.18 3.24
C LEU A 65 19.81 -4.46 2.03
N GLY A 66 20.29 -3.27 1.70
CA GLY A 66 19.77 -2.47 0.58
C GLY A 66 18.33 -1.98 0.76
N ILE A 67 17.83 -1.98 2.00
CA ILE A 67 16.46 -1.58 2.33
C ILE A 67 16.44 -0.24 3.03
N LYS A 68 15.36 0.52 2.85
CA LYS A 68 15.18 1.80 3.55
C LYS A 68 15.18 1.56 5.06
N ARG A 69 15.91 2.40 5.81
CA ARG A 69 15.95 2.34 7.28
C ARG A 69 14.55 2.33 7.92
N THR A 70 13.63 3.12 7.39
CA THR A 70 12.24 3.17 7.86
C THR A 70 11.47 1.87 7.62
N LEU A 71 11.78 1.16 6.53
CA LEU A 71 11.22 -0.16 6.24
C LEU A 71 11.81 -1.20 7.19
N LEU A 72 13.13 -1.18 7.41
CA LEU A 72 13.78 -2.07 8.38
C LEU A 72 13.22 -1.89 9.79
N GLN A 73 13.04 -0.65 10.25
CA GLN A 73 12.42 -0.36 11.55
C GLN A 73 10.98 -0.86 11.66
N ARG A 74 10.21 -0.82 10.56
CA ARG A 74 8.87 -1.42 10.53
C ARG A 74 8.93 -2.94 10.64
N ILE A 75 9.83 -3.58 9.89
CA ILE A 75 10.02 -5.04 9.93
C ILE A 75 10.43 -5.48 11.35
N MET A 76 11.37 -4.78 11.98
CA MET A 76 11.80 -5.07 13.35
C MET A 76 10.67 -4.90 14.37
N LYS A 77 9.81 -3.89 14.20
CA LYS A 77 8.64 -3.69 15.06
C LYS A 77 7.58 -4.79 14.88
N ASP A 78 7.47 -5.35 13.68
CA ASP A 78 6.56 -6.48 13.41
C ASP A 78 7.14 -7.84 13.87
N LEU A 79 8.39 -7.88 14.33
CA LEU A 79 9.09 -9.06 14.86
C LEU A 79 9.12 -9.11 16.39
N GLU A 80 8.87 -7.99 17.10
CA GLU A 80 8.65 -7.93 18.56
C GLU A 80 7.32 -8.61 18.96
#